data_AF-A0A8X8D4P6-F1
#
_entry.id   AF-A0A8X8D4P6-F1
#
_cell.length_a   1.000
_cell.length_b   1.000
_cell.length_c   1.000
_cell.angle_alpha   90.00
_cell.angle_beta   90.00
_cell.angle_gamma   90.00
#
_symmetry.space_group_name_H-M   'P 1'
#
loop_
_entity.id
_entity.type
_entity.pdbx_description
1 polymer ?
#
loop_
_entity_poly.entity_id
_entity_poly.type
_entity_poly.pdbx_seq_one_letter_code
_entity_poly.pdbx_strand_id
1 'polypeptide(L)'
;MATLFRLFPPAPEAKTFLLNHKPTPLFSSRKPQTTASRKSHHGIQSSKFGSFLDLKPLSEPESLDFDLSWFDPADRYRCFDVIVIGTGPAGMRLAEQVSRYGVKVCCVGPSPLSMWPNNYGVRVDEFESLGLVDCLDKTWPMTCVYIDDDKTKYLDRPYGRVGRKEFKTKLLENCASNGVRFHKAKVWKVKHEEFESSIVCDDGIELRASLVVDASGFASTFTEYNKPRNHGYQIAHGILAEVDYHPFDLDKMVLMDWRDSHMGNEPCLRANNSKLLTFLYAMPFDSIHGGQEQDGSD
;
A
#
# COMPACT_ATOMS: atom_id res chain seq x y z
N MET A 1 -33.45 -9.07 41.31
CA MET A 1 -32.92 -7.79 40.81
C MET A 1 -32.00 -8.10 39.64
N ALA A 2 -32.58 -8.20 38.44
CA ALA A 2 -31.86 -8.51 37.20
C ALA A 2 -32.21 -7.40 36.21
N THR A 3 -31.20 -6.63 35.82
CA THR A 3 -31.35 -5.49 34.93
C THR A 3 -31.06 -5.95 33.51
N LEU A 4 -32.11 -6.00 32.67
CA LEU A 4 -32.03 -6.29 31.25
C LEU A 4 -31.34 -5.11 30.53
N PHE A 5 -30.20 -5.33 29.89
CA PHE A 5 -29.61 -4.37 28.96
C PHE A 5 -30.42 -4.36 27.66
N ARG A 6 -30.89 -3.17 27.26
CA ARG A 6 -31.66 -2.94 26.04
C ARG A 6 -30.75 -3.05 24.80
N LEU A 7 -31.15 -3.92 23.87
CA LEU A 7 -30.62 -4.03 22.52
C LEU A 7 -30.96 -2.78 21.68
N PHE A 8 -30.05 -2.42 20.79
CA PHE A 8 -30.12 -1.32 19.82
C PHE A 8 -31.41 -1.34 18.95
N PRO A 9 -31.87 -0.18 18.44
CA PRO A 9 -33.01 -0.12 17.52
C PRO A 9 -32.64 -0.68 16.12
N PRO A 10 -33.62 -1.18 15.35
CA PRO A 10 -33.39 -1.77 14.04
C PRO A 10 -33.00 -0.70 13.00
N ALA A 11 -32.22 -1.12 12.00
CA ALA A 11 -31.82 -0.28 10.87
C ALA A 11 -33.03 0.11 9.99
N PRO A 12 -33.08 1.34 9.44
CA PRO A 12 -34.16 1.75 8.55
C PRO A 12 -34.11 1.03 7.19
N GLU A 13 -35.29 0.69 6.68
CA GLU A 13 -35.52 -0.02 5.41
C GLU A 13 -34.90 0.71 4.20
N ALA A 14 -34.14 -0.03 3.39
CA ALA A 14 -33.61 0.44 2.12
C ALA A 14 -34.73 0.49 1.08
N LYS A 15 -35.10 1.69 0.62
CA LYS A 15 -35.98 1.89 -0.54
C LYS A 15 -35.25 1.50 -1.82
N THR A 16 -35.72 0.45 -2.47
CA THR A 16 -35.27 0.01 -3.80
C THR A 16 -35.67 1.05 -4.85
N PHE A 17 -34.71 1.83 -5.36
CA PHE A 17 -34.93 2.63 -6.56
C PHE A 17 -34.68 1.75 -7.79
N LEU A 18 -35.77 1.39 -8.48
CA LEU A 18 -35.72 0.82 -9.83
C LEU A 18 -35.22 1.89 -10.81
N LEU A 19 -33.95 1.79 -11.22
CA LEU A 19 -33.41 2.54 -12.35
C LEU A 19 -33.91 1.92 -13.66
N ASN A 20 -34.87 2.58 -14.29
CA ASN A 20 -35.27 2.30 -15.67
C ASN A 20 -34.09 2.61 -16.61
N HIS A 21 -33.44 1.58 -17.13
CA HIS A 21 -32.49 1.71 -18.23
C HIS A 21 -33.22 2.09 -19.52
N LYS A 22 -32.97 3.31 -20.03
CA LYS A 22 -33.19 3.64 -21.45
C LYS A 22 -31.86 3.43 -22.20
N PRO A 23 -31.86 2.82 -23.39
CA PRO A 23 -30.63 2.66 -24.18
C PRO A 23 -30.19 4.00 -24.77
N THR A 24 -28.93 4.37 -24.54
CA THR A 24 -28.25 5.54 -25.13
C THR A 24 -27.83 5.23 -26.58
N PRO A 25 -27.96 6.17 -27.54
CA PRO A 25 -27.65 5.90 -28.95
C PRO A 25 -26.14 5.77 -29.21
N LEU A 26 -25.78 4.95 -30.20
CA LEU A 26 -24.40 4.78 -30.69
C LEU A 26 -23.80 6.14 -31.11
N PHE A 27 -22.62 6.44 -30.56
CA PHE A 27 -21.79 7.54 -31.03
C PHE A 27 -21.23 7.23 -32.43
N SER A 28 -21.57 8.09 -33.39
CA SER A 28 -20.97 8.13 -34.74
C SER A 28 -19.57 8.75 -34.66
N SER A 29 -18.55 8.02 -35.12
CA SER A 29 -17.18 8.49 -35.18
C SER A 29 -16.97 9.44 -36.37
N ARG A 30 -16.61 10.70 -36.09
CA ARG A 30 -16.20 11.68 -37.10
C ARG A 30 -14.69 11.52 -37.35
N LYS A 31 -14.30 11.20 -38.60
CA LYS A 31 -12.88 11.14 -39.02
C LYS A 31 -12.24 12.53 -38.88
N PRO A 32 -11.03 12.67 -38.30
CA PRO A 32 -10.28 13.91 -38.36
C PRO A 32 -9.64 14.09 -39.73
N GLN A 33 -9.79 15.29 -40.31
CA GLN A 33 -9.03 15.76 -41.46
C GLN A 33 -7.61 16.10 -41.02
N THR A 34 -6.62 15.48 -41.65
CA THR A 34 -5.20 15.75 -41.47
C THR A 34 -4.80 17.03 -42.21
N THR A 35 -4.30 18.02 -41.47
CA THR A 35 -3.47 19.10 -42.04
C THR A 35 -2.05 18.95 -41.52
N ALA A 36 -1.09 18.94 -42.44
CA ALA A 36 0.32 18.68 -42.15
C ALA A 36 0.98 19.91 -41.50
N SER A 37 1.57 19.72 -40.32
CA SER A 37 2.47 20.69 -39.69
C SER A 37 3.89 20.12 -39.59
N ARG A 38 4.86 21.02 -39.70
CA ARG A 38 6.29 20.80 -40.02
C ARG A 38 7.00 19.87 -39.02
N LYS A 39 7.70 18.86 -39.56
CA LYS A 39 8.58 17.96 -38.81
C LYS A 39 9.80 18.73 -38.28
N SER A 40 9.89 18.88 -36.97
CA SER A 40 11.17 19.13 -36.30
C SER A 40 11.76 17.76 -35.96
N HIS A 41 12.86 17.39 -36.62
CA HIS A 41 13.60 16.17 -36.34
C HIS A 41 14.45 16.40 -35.09
N HIS A 42 13.98 15.94 -33.93
CA HIS A 42 14.84 15.79 -32.75
C HIS A 42 15.43 14.37 -32.82
N GLY A 43 16.72 14.29 -33.13
CA GLY A 43 17.46 13.03 -33.19
C GLY A 43 17.45 12.34 -31.84
N ILE A 44 17.05 11.06 -31.83
CA ILE A 44 16.87 10.22 -30.65
C ILE A 44 18.23 9.68 -30.23
N GLN A 45 18.72 10.06 -29.05
CA GLN A 45 19.77 9.31 -28.35
C GLN A 45 19.09 8.29 -27.43
N SER A 46 19.20 7.01 -27.81
CA SER A 46 18.94 5.89 -26.91
C SER A 46 19.93 5.98 -25.74
N SER A 47 19.42 5.91 -24.51
CA SER A 47 20.25 5.95 -23.31
C SER A 47 21.31 4.82 -23.35
N LYS A 48 22.50 5.06 -22.81
CA LYS A 48 23.59 4.06 -22.75
C LYS A 48 23.23 2.81 -21.92
N PHE A 49 22.07 2.79 -21.25
CA PHE A 49 21.68 1.78 -20.25
C PHE A 49 20.71 0.70 -20.75
N GLY A 50 20.43 0.61 -22.06
CA GLY A 50 19.50 -0.38 -22.59
C GLY A 50 18.04 -0.04 -22.29
N SER A 51 17.13 -1.03 -22.39
CA SER A 51 15.71 -0.83 -22.07
C SER A 51 15.55 -0.69 -20.56
N PHE A 52 14.74 0.27 -20.12
CA PHE A 52 14.37 0.43 -18.70
C PHE A 52 13.81 -0.88 -18.07
N LEU A 53 13.18 -1.73 -18.89
CA LEU A 53 12.65 -3.03 -18.47
C LEU A 53 13.73 -4.04 -18.06
N ASP A 54 15.00 -3.80 -18.41
CA ASP A 54 16.12 -4.70 -18.12
C ASP A 54 16.81 -4.37 -16.78
N LEU A 55 16.40 -3.29 -16.10
CA LEU A 55 16.95 -2.92 -14.81
C LEU A 55 16.56 -3.93 -13.73
N LYS A 56 17.56 -4.51 -13.06
CA LYS A 56 17.35 -5.41 -11.92
C LYS A 56 17.40 -4.61 -10.61
N PRO A 57 16.45 -4.81 -9.68
CA PRO A 57 16.52 -4.22 -8.35
C PRO A 57 17.82 -4.65 -7.65
N LEU A 58 18.61 -3.68 -7.19
CA LEU A 58 19.92 -3.92 -6.56
C LEU A 58 19.83 -4.25 -5.06
N SER A 59 18.69 -4.04 -4.41
CA SER A 59 18.62 -4.09 -2.94
C SER A 59 18.20 -5.45 -2.40
N GLU A 60 19.08 -6.07 -1.60
CA GLU A 60 18.71 -7.14 -0.68
C GLU A 60 17.75 -6.61 0.40
N PRO A 61 16.90 -7.48 1.02
CA PRO A 61 16.01 -7.04 2.08
C PRO A 61 16.81 -6.57 3.30
N GLU A 62 16.82 -5.26 3.55
CA GLU A 62 17.40 -4.69 4.78
C GLU A 62 16.67 -5.28 6.00
N SER A 63 17.42 -5.74 7.00
CA SER A 63 16.88 -6.16 8.29
C SER A 63 17.08 -5.04 9.29
N LEU A 64 16.06 -4.79 10.12
CA LEU A 64 16.23 -3.89 11.26
C LEU A 64 17.04 -4.60 12.35
N ASP A 65 17.94 -3.85 12.98
CA ASP A 65 18.61 -4.24 14.22
C ASP A 65 17.74 -3.79 15.39
N PHE A 66 17.00 -4.75 15.95
CA PHE A 66 16.06 -4.50 17.06
C PHE A 66 15.91 -5.78 17.89
N ASP A 67 16.02 -5.65 19.21
CA ASP A 67 15.84 -6.78 20.12
C ASP A 67 14.34 -7.01 20.39
N LEU A 68 13.81 -8.08 19.80
CA LEU A 68 12.41 -8.45 19.97
C LEU A 68 12.22 -9.32 21.21
N SER A 69 11.10 -9.11 21.90
CA SER A 69 10.57 -10.03 22.91
C SER A 69 10.15 -11.35 22.24
N TRP A 70 11.10 -12.26 22.02
CA TRP A 70 10.82 -13.54 21.40
C TRP A 70 9.97 -14.43 22.29
N PHE A 71 9.03 -15.14 21.66
CA PHE A 71 8.35 -16.27 22.28
C PHE A 71 9.39 -17.38 22.56
N ASP A 72 9.42 -17.84 23.81
CA ASP A 72 10.21 -19.01 24.22
C ASP A 72 9.39 -20.30 24.01
N PRO A 73 9.84 -21.23 23.14
CA PRO A 73 9.19 -22.52 22.97
C PRO A 73 9.10 -23.36 24.25
N ALA A 74 10.01 -23.15 25.21
CA ALA A 74 10.01 -23.84 26.50
C ALA A 74 8.95 -23.31 27.47
N ASP A 75 8.30 -22.19 27.15
CA ASP A 75 7.28 -21.59 28.02
C ASP A 75 6.09 -22.54 28.15
N ARG A 76 5.80 -22.96 29.40
CA ARG A 76 4.82 -24.03 29.68
C ARG A 76 3.40 -23.64 29.29
N TYR A 77 3.13 -22.35 29.20
CA TYR A 77 1.83 -21.79 28.85
C TYR A 77 1.92 -21.03 27.52
N ARG A 78 1.77 -21.77 26.41
CA ARG A 78 1.71 -21.24 25.04
C ARG A 78 0.33 -20.63 24.70
N CYS A 79 -0.24 -19.90 25.67
CA CYS A 79 -1.60 -19.36 25.61
C CYS A 79 -1.55 -17.83 25.64
N PHE A 80 -2.21 -17.20 24.67
CA PHE A 80 -2.29 -15.76 24.51
C PHE A 80 -3.76 -15.33 24.49
N ASP A 81 -4.03 -14.05 24.76
CA ASP A 81 -5.38 -13.53 24.55
C ASP A 81 -5.65 -13.37 23.05
N VAL A 82 -4.64 -12.88 22.31
CA VAL A 82 -4.70 -12.68 20.85
C VAL A 82 -3.43 -13.19 20.18
N ILE A 83 -3.59 -13.96 19.11
CA ILE A 83 -2.52 -14.26 18.16
C ILE A 83 -2.78 -13.49 16.87
N VAL A 84 -1.78 -12.74 16.40
CA VAL A 84 -1.83 -12.01 15.14
C VAL A 84 -0.93 -12.72 14.13
N ILE A 85 -1.52 -13.30 13.09
CA ILE A 85 -0.79 -13.93 11.99
C ILE A 85 -0.39 -12.83 11.00
N GLY A 86 0.91 -12.58 10.84
CA GLY A 86 1.46 -11.59 9.92
C GLY A 86 2.08 -10.40 10.63
N THR A 87 3.37 -10.15 10.35
CA THR A 87 4.14 -9.00 10.88
C THR A 87 4.21 -7.85 9.88
N GLY A 88 3.14 -7.65 9.11
CA GLY A 88 2.94 -6.49 8.25
C GLY A 88 2.41 -5.26 9.01
N PRO A 89 2.18 -4.12 8.34
CA PRO A 89 1.69 -2.90 8.99
C PRO A 89 0.37 -3.10 9.74
N ALA A 90 -0.58 -3.81 9.14
CA ALA A 90 -1.90 -4.06 9.76
C ALA A 90 -1.77 -4.91 11.03
N GLY A 91 -1.02 -6.03 10.95
CA GLY A 91 -0.84 -6.92 12.09
C GLY A 91 -0.07 -6.27 13.24
N MET A 92 1.02 -5.56 12.93
CA MET A 92 1.79 -4.84 13.94
C MET A 92 1.01 -3.68 14.57
N ARG A 93 0.24 -2.92 13.78
CA ARG A 93 -0.58 -1.83 14.32
C ARG A 93 -1.69 -2.38 15.23
N LEU A 94 -2.32 -3.49 14.86
CA LEU A 94 -3.31 -4.14 15.71
C LEU A 94 -2.69 -4.60 17.04
N ALA A 95 -1.57 -5.33 16.97
CA ALA A 95 -0.88 -5.84 18.15
C ALA A 95 -0.44 -4.71 19.08
N GLU A 96 0.10 -3.62 18.53
CA GLU A 96 0.46 -2.42 19.29
C GLU A 96 -0.76 -1.80 19.97
N GLN A 97 -1.88 -1.62 19.26
CA GLN A 97 -3.06 -0.98 19.83
C GLN A 97 -3.73 -1.81 20.93
N VAL A 98 -3.90 -3.12 20.70
CA VAL A 98 -4.61 -3.98 21.66
C VAL A 98 -3.78 -4.27 22.91
N SER A 99 -2.45 -4.38 22.78
CA SER A 99 -1.55 -4.64 23.91
C SER A 99 -1.51 -3.50 24.93
N ARG A 100 -1.84 -2.26 24.53
CA ARG A 100 -1.99 -1.11 25.45
C ARG A 100 -3.05 -1.31 26.53
N TYR A 101 -3.99 -2.24 26.30
CA TYR A 101 -5.05 -2.58 27.24
C TYR A 101 -4.71 -3.80 28.11
N GLY A 102 -3.43 -4.23 28.13
CA GLY A 102 -2.98 -5.39 28.91
C GLY A 102 -3.29 -6.75 28.27
N VAL A 103 -3.74 -6.74 27.01
CA VAL A 103 -3.99 -7.95 26.22
C VAL A 103 -2.66 -8.63 25.89
N LYS A 104 -2.53 -9.92 26.20
CA LYS A 104 -1.35 -10.72 25.85
C LYS A 104 -1.39 -11.08 24.38
N VAL A 105 -0.51 -10.48 23.60
CA VAL A 105 -0.44 -10.66 22.14
C VAL A 105 0.80 -11.43 21.74
N CYS A 106 0.65 -12.36 20.80
CA CYS A 106 1.76 -12.95 20.04
C CYS A 106 1.63 -12.63 18.55
N CYS A 107 2.61 -11.96 17.98
CA CYS A 107 2.75 -11.76 16.54
C CYS A 107 3.54 -12.90 15.92
N VAL A 108 2.97 -13.59 14.93
CA VAL A 108 3.62 -14.71 14.25
C VAL A 108 3.87 -14.36 12.79
N GLY A 109 5.12 -14.43 12.34
CA GLY A 109 5.44 -14.18 10.94
C GLY A 109 6.84 -14.68 10.58
N PRO A 110 7.10 -15.00 9.30
CA PRO A 110 8.36 -15.62 8.89
C PRO A 110 9.56 -14.67 9.00
N SER A 111 9.33 -13.36 9.02
CA SER A 111 10.40 -12.36 9.01
C SER A 111 10.01 -11.08 9.76
N PRO A 112 9.86 -11.12 11.10
CA PRO A 112 9.43 -9.96 11.88
C PRO A 112 10.34 -8.73 11.73
N LEU A 113 11.65 -8.93 11.57
CA LEU A 113 12.65 -7.86 11.48
C LEU A 113 12.92 -7.36 10.05
N SER A 114 12.61 -8.13 9.00
CA SER A 114 12.84 -7.72 7.60
C SER A 114 11.98 -6.54 7.17
N MET A 115 12.56 -5.56 6.50
CA MET A 115 11.85 -4.39 6.01
C MET A 115 10.66 -4.76 5.13
N TRP A 116 9.54 -4.04 5.29
CA TRP A 116 8.37 -4.26 4.44
C TRP A 116 8.69 -3.81 3.00
N PRO A 117 8.47 -4.65 1.98
CA PRO A 117 8.89 -4.33 0.62
C PRO A 117 8.04 -3.25 -0.04
N ASN A 118 6.79 -3.06 0.41
CA ASN A 118 5.83 -2.19 -0.24
C ASN A 118 6.04 -0.73 0.19
N ASN A 119 5.94 0.20 -0.76
CA ASN A 119 5.79 1.62 -0.46
C ASN A 119 4.34 1.94 -0.10
N TYR A 120 4.14 2.85 0.86
CA TYR A 120 2.81 3.25 1.30
C TYR A 120 2.61 4.74 1.13
N GLY A 121 1.42 5.10 0.67
CA GLY A 121 0.95 6.46 0.58
C GLY A 121 -0.35 6.60 1.35
N VAL A 122 -0.50 7.71 2.06
CA VAL A 122 -1.62 7.95 2.98
C VAL A 122 -2.12 9.36 2.86
N ARG A 123 -3.35 9.60 3.31
CA ARG A 123 -3.83 10.97 3.56
C ARG A 123 -3.22 11.45 4.87
N VAL A 124 -2.68 12.66 4.89
CA VAL A 124 -1.91 13.14 6.06
C VAL A 124 -2.80 13.22 7.30
N ASP A 125 -4.04 13.67 7.14
CA ASP A 125 -5.03 13.79 8.22
C ASP A 125 -5.43 12.43 8.83
N GLU A 126 -5.39 11.34 8.07
CA GLU A 126 -5.58 9.99 8.61
C GLU A 126 -4.45 9.61 9.55
N PHE A 127 -3.20 9.91 9.19
CA PHE A 127 -2.04 9.69 10.06
C PHE A 127 -1.99 10.64 11.26
N GLU A 128 -2.48 11.86 11.10
CA GLU A 128 -2.65 12.83 12.19
C GLU A 128 -3.59 12.29 13.26
N SER A 129 -4.75 11.77 12.86
CA SER A 129 -5.71 11.17 13.79
C SER A 129 -5.17 9.95 14.55
N LEU A 130 -4.11 9.31 14.03
CA LEU A 130 -3.47 8.13 14.61
C LEU A 130 -2.19 8.45 15.40
N GLY A 131 -1.72 9.70 15.40
CA GLY A 131 -0.45 10.11 16.02
C GLY A 131 0.78 9.53 15.31
N LEU A 132 0.70 9.38 13.98
CA LEU A 132 1.74 8.76 13.14
C LEU A 132 2.35 9.74 12.12
N VAL A 133 2.11 11.05 12.25
CA VAL A 133 2.62 12.07 11.32
C VAL A 133 4.14 12.05 11.20
N ASP A 134 4.83 11.74 12.29
CA ASP A 134 6.29 11.59 12.36
C ASP A 134 6.82 10.37 11.58
N CYS A 135 5.95 9.48 11.12
CA CYS A 135 6.29 8.38 10.21
C CYS A 135 6.19 8.75 8.73
N LEU A 136 5.88 10.02 8.39
CA LEU A 136 5.85 10.49 7.01
C LEU A 136 7.23 11.05 6.63
N ASP A 137 7.79 10.60 5.51
CA ASP A 137 9.10 11.06 5.03
C ASP A 137 9.01 12.18 3.98
N LYS A 138 7.86 12.30 3.31
CA LYS A 138 7.55 13.39 2.38
C LYS A 138 6.04 13.62 2.37
N THR A 139 5.64 14.88 2.29
CA THR A 139 4.25 15.28 2.14
C THR A 139 4.08 16.24 0.96
N TRP A 140 2.94 16.13 0.29
CA TRP A 140 2.48 17.08 -0.71
C TRP A 140 1.17 17.70 -0.21
N PRO A 141 1.03 19.03 -0.26
CA PRO A 141 -0.18 19.70 0.22
C PRO A 141 -1.43 19.31 -0.59
N MET A 142 -1.25 18.85 -1.82
CA MET A 142 -2.35 18.53 -2.73
C MET A 142 -2.13 17.22 -3.46
N THR A 143 -3.22 16.58 -3.85
CA THR A 143 -3.22 15.44 -4.79
C THR A 143 -3.91 15.84 -6.08
N CYS A 144 -3.43 15.39 -7.24
CA CYS A 144 -4.12 15.56 -8.51
C CYS A 144 -4.35 14.23 -9.23
N VAL A 145 -5.31 14.26 -10.14
CA VAL A 145 -5.74 13.14 -10.98
C VAL A 145 -5.94 13.66 -12.40
N TYR A 146 -5.20 13.12 -13.36
CA TYR A 146 -5.34 13.47 -14.77
C TYR A 146 -6.19 12.41 -15.47
N ILE A 147 -7.43 12.77 -15.81
CA ILE A 147 -8.39 11.86 -16.47
C ILE A 147 -8.06 11.71 -17.95
N ASP A 148 -7.70 12.82 -18.59
CA ASP A 148 -7.25 12.93 -19.97
C ASP A 148 -6.42 14.22 -20.11
N ASP A 149 -5.99 14.54 -21.33
CA ASP A 149 -5.14 15.71 -21.59
C ASP A 149 -5.83 17.04 -21.28
N ASP A 150 -7.17 17.08 -21.30
CA ASP A 150 -7.97 18.29 -21.11
C ASP A 150 -8.56 18.38 -19.70
N LYS A 151 -8.60 17.26 -18.96
CA LYS A 151 -9.33 17.15 -17.70
C LYS A 151 -8.46 16.71 -16.54
N THR A 152 -8.19 17.66 -15.66
CA THR A 152 -7.53 17.44 -14.36
C THR A 152 -8.52 17.61 -13.22
N LYS A 153 -8.46 16.73 -12.22
CA LYS A 153 -9.14 16.88 -10.94
C LYS A 153 -8.12 17.11 -9.83
N TYR A 154 -8.33 18.17 -9.09
CA TYR A 154 -7.57 18.46 -7.88
C TYR A 154 -8.34 17.95 -6.66
N LEU A 155 -7.64 17.25 -5.79
CA LEU A 155 -8.14 16.79 -4.50
C LEU A 155 -7.41 17.61 -3.45
N ASP A 156 -8.14 18.54 -2.84
CA ASP A 156 -7.64 19.45 -1.82
C ASP A 156 -7.49 18.74 -0.46
N ARG A 157 -6.63 17.71 -0.45
CA ARG A 157 -6.35 16.90 0.73
C ARG A 157 -4.87 16.46 0.67
N PRO A 158 -4.04 16.84 1.64
CA PRO A 158 -2.64 16.50 1.66
C PRO A 158 -2.38 15.00 1.59
N TYR A 159 -1.30 14.63 0.94
CA TYR A 159 -0.87 13.25 0.76
C TYR A 159 0.54 13.07 1.31
N GLY A 160 0.79 11.97 1.99
CA GLY A 160 2.08 11.64 2.59
C GLY A 160 2.62 10.31 2.06
N ARG A 161 3.92 10.25 1.81
CA ARG A 161 4.64 8.99 1.68
C ARG A 161 5.08 8.56 3.07
N VAL A 162 4.87 7.28 3.38
CA VAL A 162 5.24 6.71 4.67
C VAL A 162 6.70 6.30 4.64
N GLY A 163 7.48 6.83 5.58
CA GLY A 163 8.81 6.34 5.91
C GLY A 163 8.71 4.94 6.48
N ARG A 164 9.06 3.93 5.66
CA ARG A 164 8.86 2.51 6.03
C ARG A 164 9.67 2.12 7.27
N LYS A 165 10.87 2.70 7.42
CA LYS A 165 11.79 2.40 8.51
C LYS A 165 11.26 2.99 9.81
N GLU A 166 10.97 4.27 9.78
CA GLU A 166 10.41 5.05 10.88
C GLU A 166 9.10 4.43 11.38
N PHE A 167 8.19 4.12 10.43
CA PHE A 167 6.92 3.52 10.78
C PHE A 167 7.07 2.14 11.42
N LYS A 168 7.93 1.29 10.85
CA LYS A 168 8.15 -0.05 11.37
C LYS A 168 8.84 -0.01 12.73
N THR A 169 9.89 0.78 12.88
CA THR A 169 10.61 0.97 14.16
C THR A 169 9.66 1.44 15.26
N LYS A 170 8.84 2.48 15.00
CA LYS A 170 7.87 2.98 15.98
C LYS A 170 6.88 1.92 16.43
N LEU A 171 6.37 1.09 15.51
CA LEU A 171 5.47 0.00 15.88
C LEU A 171 6.19 -1.11 16.65
N LEU A 172 7.44 -1.45 16.33
CA LEU A 172 8.23 -2.42 17.10
C LEU A 172 8.51 -1.94 18.53
N GLU A 173 8.91 -0.67 18.69
CA GLU A 173 9.14 -0.05 20.00
C GLU A 173 7.88 -0.06 20.88
N ASN A 174 6.74 0.31 20.30
CA ASN A 174 5.47 0.29 21.01
C ASN A 174 5.02 -1.15 21.35
N CYS A 175 5.20 -2.10 20.43
CA CYS A 175 4.93 -3.52 20.71
C CYS A 175 5.81 -4.05 21.85
N ALA A 176 7.11 -3.75 21.83
CA ALA A 176 8.06 -4.19 22.85
C ALA A 176 7.72 -3.60 24.22
N SER A 177 7.44 -2.29 24.29
CA SER A 177 7.07 -1.61 25.54
C SER A 177 5.74 -2.10 26.13
N ASN A 178 4.81 -2.58 25.29
CA ASN A 178 3.56 -3.19 25.74
C ASN A 178 3.67 -4.71 26.02
N GLY A 179 4.85 -5.32 25.86
CA GLY A 179 5.07 -6.74 26.13
C GLY A 179 4.52 -7.70 25.07
N VAL A 180 4.32 -7.24 23.83
CA VAL A 180 3.98 -8.10 22.69
C VAL A 180 5.11 -9.10 22.45
N ARG A 181 4.77 -10.37 22.29
CA ARG A 181 5.74 -11.41 21.93
C ARG A 181 5.78 -11.66 20.43
N PHE A 182 6.94 -12.06 19.91
CA PHE A 182 7.14 -12.38 18.51
C PHE A 182 7.55 -13.83 18.33
N HIS A 183 7.01 -14.48 17.30
CA HIS A 183 7.40 -15.82 16.90
C HIS A 183 7.76 -15.84 15.41
N LYS A 184 9.03 -16.15 15.11
CA LYS A 184 9.54 -16.26 13.75
C LYS A 184 9.17 -17.61 13.16
N ALA A 185 7.96 -17.72 12.63
CA ALA A 185 7.47 -18.92 11.97
C ALA A 185 6.37 -18.59 10.95
N LYS A 186 6.08 -19.53 10.06
CA LYS A 186 4.93 -19.45 9.16
C LYS A 186 3.78 -20.27 9.71
N VAL A 187 2.62 -19.65 9.90
CA VAL A 187 1.39 -20.38 10.21
C VAL A 187 0.91 -21.08 8.95
N TRP A 188 0.53 -22.35 9.08
CA TRP A 188 0.01 -23.17 7.97
C TRP A 188 -1.33 -23.83 8.30
N LYS A 189 -1.74 -23.81 9.58
CA LYS A 189 -3.05 -24.30 10.01
C LYS A 189 -3.60 -23.45 11.14
N VAL A 190 -4.91 -23.17 11.06
CA VAL A 190 -5.71 -22.57 12.14
C VAL A 190 -6.81 -23.57 12.48
N LYS A 191 -7.09 -23.76 13.77
CA LYS A 191 -8.20 -24.58 14.29
C LYS A 191 -9.02 -23.74 15.25
N HIS A 192 -10.35 -23.90 15.19
CA HIS A 192 -11.28 -23.22 16.08
C HIS A 192 -12.05 -24.27 16.88
N GLU A 193 -12.07 -24.08 18.20
CA GLU A 193 -12.88 -24.82 19.17
C GLU A 193 -13.89 -23.86 19.83
N GLU A 194 -14.77 -24.38 20.67
CA GLU A 194 -15.87 -23.59 21.26
C GLU A 194 -15.39 -22.37 22.08
N PHE A 195 -14.27 -22.52 22.80
CA PHE A 195 -13.76 -21.50 23.73
C PHE A 195 -12.36 -20.99 23.38
N GLU A 196 -11.73 -21.52 22.35
CA GLU A 196 -10.34 -21.22 22.04
C GLU A 196 -10.02 -21.53 20.57
N SER A 197 -9.00 -20.89 20.03
CA SER A 197 -8.43 -21.18 18.73
C SER A 197 -6.96 -21.56 18.88
N SER A 198 -6.47 -22.42 17.99
CA SER A 198 -5.04 -22.75 17.92
C SER A 198 -4.49 -22.52 16.52
N ILE A 199 -3.20 -22.20 16.46
CA ILE A 199 -2.43 -22.15 15.24
C ILE A 199 -1.32 -23.17 15.31
N VAL A 200 -1.02 -23.81 14.18
CA VAL A 200 0.17 -24.64 14.02
C VAL A 200 1.11 -23.90 13.09
N CYS A 201 2.38 -23.83 13.49
CA CYS A 201 3.45 -23.21 12.74
C CYS A 201 4.28 -24.27 11.98
N ASP A 202 5.05 -23.84 10.99
CA ASP A 202 5.89 -24.68 10.14
C ASP A 202 7.08 -25.33 10.87
N ASP A 203 7.47 -24.79 12.02
CA ASP A 203 8.43 -25.37 12.96
C ASP A 203 7.81 -26.44 13.90
N GLY A 204 6.51 -26.73 13.74
CA GLY A 204 5.78 -27.70 14.54
C GLY A 204 5.25 -27.17 15.87
N ILE A 205 5.47 -25.89 16.19
CA ILE A 205 4.94 -25.30 17.42
C ILE A 205 3.45 -25.00 17.25
N GLU A 206 2.66 -25.44 18.24
CA GLU A 206 1.26 -25.06 18.40
C GLU A 206 1.13 -23.96 19.45
N LEU A 207 0.44 -22.87 19.09
CA LEU A 207 0.11 -21.75 19.97
C LEU A 207 -1.41 -21.63 20.08
N ARG A 208 -1.91 -21.27 21.26
CA ARG A 208 -3.33 -21.20 21.58
C ARG A 208 -3.73 -19.77 21.94
N ALA A 209 -4.93 -19.35 21.56
CA ALA A 209 -5.47 -18.05 21.95
C ALA A 209 -6.99 -17.98 21.94
N SER A 210 -7.55 -17.03 22.70
CA SER A 210 -8.99 -16.72 22.65
C SER A 210 -9.40 -16.12 21.30
N LEU A 211 -8.51 -15.38 20.63
CA LEU A 211 -8.72 -14.82 19.30
C LEU A 211 -7.49 -14.99 18.42
N VAL A 212 -7.71 -15.44 17.18
CA VAL A 212 -6.70 -15.43 16.11
C VAL A 212 -7.12 -14.40 15.07
N VAL A 213 -6.24 -13.45 14.78
CA VAL A 213 -6.45 -12.44 13.73
C VAL A 213 -5.50 -12.70 12.59
N ASP A 214 -6.07 -12.96 11.41
CA ASP A 214 -5.30 -13.10 10.19
C ASP A 214 -5.03 -11.73 9.55
N ALA A 215 -3.77 -11.31 9.63
CA ALA A 215 -3.21 -10.13 8.99
C ALA A 215 -2.04 -10.52 8.05
N SER A 216 -2.03 -11.74 7.52
CA SER A 216 -0.95 -12.29 6.70
C SER A 216 -0.94 -11.75 5.25
N GLY A 217 -1.96 -10.98 4.88
CA GLY A 217 -2.06 -10.29 3.60
C GLY A 217 -2.87 -11.06 2.55
N PHE A 218 -2.75 -10.63 1.29
CA PHE A 218 -3.59 -11.14 0.18
C PHE A 218 -3.38 -12.62 -0.14
N ALA A 219 -2.23 -13.19 0.24
CA ALA A 219 -1.90 -14.59 0.01
C ALA A 219 -2.43 -15.54 1.11
N SER A 220 -3.23 -15.02 2.04
CA SER A 220 -3.83 -15.84 3.09
C SER A 220 -4.69 -16.96 2.52
N THR A 221 -4.54 -18.14 3.11
CA THR A 221 -5.37 -19.32 2.85
C THR A 221 -6.37 -19.62 3.97
N PHE A 222 -6.44 -18.77 5.01
CA PHE A 222 -7.26 -19.03 6.19
C PHE A 222 -8.69 -18.49 6.07
N THR A 223 -8.94 -17.62 5.09
CA THR A 223 -10.27 -17.04 4.89
C THR A 223 -11.09 -17.93 3.96
N GLU A 224 -12.17 -18.51 4.48
CA GLU A 224 -13.17 -19.23 3.70
C GLU A 224 -14.27 -18.28 3.23
N TYR A 225 -14.71 -18.45 1.97
CA TYR A 225 -15.79 -17.66 1.39
C TYR A 225 -16.99 -18.55 1.13
N ASN A 226 -18.18 -18.02 1.38
CA ASN A 226 -19.45 -18.69 1.10
C ASN A 226 -19.71 -18.93 -0.40
N LYS A 227 -18.98 -18.27 -1.30
CA LYS A 227 -19.07 -18.42 -2.75
C LYS A 227 -17.68 -18.32 -3.40
N PRO A 228 -17.44 -18.99 -4.54
CA PRO A 228 -16.23 -18.77 -5.33
C PRO A 228 -16.06 -17.29 -5.67
N ARG A 229 -14.90 -16.71 -5.34
CA ARG A 229 -14.58 -15.33 -5.73
C ARG A 229 -13.74 -15.32 -7.00
N ASN A 230 -14.22 -14.61 -8.01
CA ASN A 230 -13.40 -14.20 -9.16
C ASN A 230 -12.77 -12.84 -8.81
N HIS A 231 -11.60 -12.86 -8.19
CA HIS A 231 -10.94 -11.64 -7.73
C HIS A 231 -10.28 -10.91 -8.90
N GLY A 232 -10.63 -9.62 -9.07
CA GLY A 232 -9.80 -8.69 -9.81
C GLY A 232 -8.64 -8.23 -8.92
N TYR A 233 -7.41 -8.34 -9.42
CA TYR A 233 -6.24 -7.78 -8.76
C TYR A 233 -5.87 -6.47 -9.45
N GLN A 234 -5.61 -5.45 -8.63
CA GLN A 234 -4.93 -4.25 -9.08
C GLN A 234 -3.53 -4.29 -8.48
N ILE A 235 -2.52 -4.28 -9.34
CA ILE A 235 -1.12 -4.29 -8.95
C ILE A 235 -0.51 -2.97 -9.42
N ALA A 236 0.28 -2.35 -8.55
CA ALA A 236 1.12 -1.22 -8.92
C ALA A 236 2.58 -1.69 -8.88
N HIS A 237 3.31 -1.40 -9.95
CA HIS A 237 4.76 -1.54 -9.96
C HIS A 237 5.36 -0.14 -9.78
N GLY A 238 6.15 0.04 -8.73
CA GLY A 238 6.74 1.33 -8.37
C GLY A 238 8.25 1.21 -8.31
N ILE A 239 8.91 2.27 -8.77
CA ILE A 239 10.36 2.45 -8.67
C ILE A 239 10.65 3.77 -7.97
N LEU A 240 11.84 3.89 -7.40
CA LEU A 240 12.46 5.18 -7.12
C LEU A 240 13.51 5.41 -8.19
N ALA A 241 13.44 6.55 -8.88
CA ALA A 241 14.36 6.88 -9.95
C ALA A 241 14.89 8.30 -9.76
N GLU A 242 16.19 8.45 -9.94
CA GLU A 242 16.83 9.74 -10.17
C GLU A 242 16.84 9.99 -11.67
N VAL A 243 16.37 11.16 -12.09
CA VAL A 243 16.21 11.54 -13.50
C VAL A 243 16.69 12.97 -13.69
N ASP A 244 17.33 13.26 -14.83
CA ASP A 244 17.80 14.61 -15.16
C ASP A 244 16.66 15.65 -15.13
N TYR A 245 15.44 15.23 -15.48
CA TYR A 245 14.25 16.09 -15.49
C TYR A 245 12.96 15.27 -15.34
N HIS A 246 11.98 15.82 -14.62
CA HIS A 246 10.60 15.33 -14.59
C HIS A 246 9.58 16.48 -14.75
N PRO A 247 8.41 16.23 -15.37
CA PRO A 247 7.40 17.28 -15.61
C PRO A 247 6.43 17.50 -14.44
N PHE A 248 6.59 16.80 -13.31
CA PHE A 248 5.63 16.84 -12.20
C PHE A 248 5.87 18.02 -11.25
N ASP A 249 4.79 18.65 -10.80
CA ASP A 249 4.86 19.73 -9.82
C ASP A 249 5.27 19.19 -8.44
N LEU A 250 6.21 19.86 -7.76
CA LEU A 250 6.72 19.44 -6.44
C LEU A 250 5.72 19.64 -5.29
N ASP A 251 4.68 20.44 -5.49
CA ASP A 251 3.62 20.70 -4.50
C ASP A 251 2.44 19.73 -4.62
N LYS A 252 2.49 18.76 -5.56
CA LYS A 252 1.39 17.83 -5.82
C LYS A 252 1.88 16.38 -5.89
N MET A 253 1.11 15.50 -5.28
CA MET A 253 1.19 14.06 -5.55
C MET A 253 0.24 13.72 -6.72
N VAL A 254 0.74 13.02 -7.74
CA VAL A 254 -0.08 12.53 -8.85
C VAL A 254 -0.61 11.14 -8.49
N LEU A 255 -1.90 11.05 -8.19
CA LEU A 255 -2.50 9.79 -7.75
C LEU A 255 -2.89 8.90 -8.93
N MET A 256 -3.43 9.45 -10.00
CA MET A 256 -3.76 8.66 -11.19
C MET A 256 -3.62 9.55 -12.42
N ASP A 257 -2.69 9.23 -13.30
CA ASP A 257 -2.53 9.86 -14.60
C ASP A 257 -2.85 8.84 -15.71
N TRP A 258 -4.02 9.01 -16.32
CA TRP A 258 -4.50 8.18 -17.43
C TRP A 258 -4.11 8.73 -18.80
N ARG A 259 -3.42 9.87 -18.87
CA ARG A 259 -2.92 10.39 -20.13
C ARG A 259 -1.86 9.44 -20.68
N ASP A 260 -1.81 9.31 -22.00
CA ASP A 260 -0.75 8.57 -22.68
C ASP A 260 -0.02 9.41 -23.74
N SER A 261 -0.38 10.70 -23.84
CA SER A 261 0.24 11.67 -24.74
C SER A 261 1.74 11.80 -24.51
N HIS A 262 2.18 11.66 -23.26
CA HIS A 262 3.60 11.63 -22.86
C HIS A 262 4.37 10.40 -23.38
N MET A 263 3.69 9.35 -23.85
CA MET A 263 4.31 8.16 -24.45
C MET A 263 4.50 8.30 -25.97
N GLY A 264 4.63 9.52 -26.49
CA GLY A 264 4.77 9.78 -27.93
C GLY A 264 5.97 9.07 -28.58
N ASN A 265 7.02 8.78 -27.80
CA ASN A 265 8.21 8.07 -28.25
C ASN A 265 8.02 6.55 -28.34
N GLU A 266 6.96 6.00 -27.73
CA GLU A 266 6.66 4.55 -27.71
C GLU A 266 5.20 4.28 -28.18
N PRO A 267 4.88 4.49 -29.48
CA PRO A 267 3.50 4.43 -29.97
C PRO A 267 2.80 3.08 -29.76
N CYS A 268 3.58 1.99 -29.69
CA CYS A 268 3.06 0.66 -29.44
C CYS A 268 2.42 0.54 -28.04
N LEU A 269 2.94 1.26 -27.03
CA LEU A 269 2.39 1.26 -25.67
C LEU A 269 1.03 1.94 -25.62
N ARG A 270 0.87 3.07 -26.33
CA ARG A 270 -0.42 3.80 -26.43
C ARG A 270 -1.53 2.93 -27.05
N ALA A 271 -1.19 2.20 -28.13
CA ALA A 271 -2.11 1.24 -28.74
C ALA A 271 -2.52 0.12 -27.76
N ASN A 272 -1.63 -0.26 -26.84
CA ASN A 272 -1.90 -1.26 -25.82
C ASN A 272 -2.78 -0.72 -24.69
N ASN A 273 -2.57 0.53 -24.27
CA ASN A 273 -3.37 1.21 -23.24
C ASN A 273 -4.86 1.32 -23.63
N SER A 274 -5.16 1.37 -24.93
CA SER A 274 -6.54 1.33 -25.46
C SER A 274 -7.24 -0.02 -25.21
N LYS A 275 -6.49 -1.11 -25.00
CA LYS A 275 -7.01 -2.46 -24.73
C LYS A 275 -7.01 -2.79 -23.24
N LEU A 276 -5.95 -2.38 -22.54
CA LEU A 276 -5.72 -2.65 -21.12
C LEU A 276 -5.44 -1.33 -20.41
N LEU A 277 -6.41 -0.86 -19.64
CA LEU A 277 -6.27 0.41 -18.91
C LEU A 277 -5.13 0.30 -17.89
N THR A 278 -4.17 1.21 -18.02
CA THR A 278 -3.09 1.45 -17.08
C THR A 278 -3.04 2.94 -16.77
N PHE A 279 -2.36 3.31 -15.70
CA PHE A 279 -2.17 4.70 -15.33
C PHE A 279 -0.92 4.84 -14.46
N LEU A 280 -0.40 6.07 -14.41
CA LEU A 280 0.80 6.40 -13.65
C LEU A 280 0.44 7.00 -12.28
N TYR A 281 1.22 6.63 -11.27
CA TYR A 281 1.35 7.35 -10.01
C TYR A 281 2.70 8.08 -10.00
N ALA A 282 2.76 9.33 -9.56
CA ALA A 282 4.03 10.05 -9.41
C ALA A 282 4.10 10.80 -8.07
N MET A 283 5.23 10.65 -7.40
CA MET A 283 5.57 11.28 -6.13
C MET A 283 6.88 12.05 -6.31
N PRO A 284 6.84 13.31 -6.76
CA PRO A 284 8.05 14.06 -7.07
C PRO A 284 8.74 14.55 -5.79
N PHE A 285 10.06 14.37 -5.71
CA PHE A 285 10.87 14.73 -4.53
C PHE A 285 11.45 16.13 -4.67
N ASP A 286 12.26 16.35 -5.71
CA ASP A 286 13.06 17.54 -5.92
C ASP A 286 13.11 17.92 -7.40
N SER A 287 13.27 19.23 -7.69
CA SER A 287 13.60 19.70 -9.02
C SER A 287 15.11 19.70 -9.21
N ILE A 288 15.64 18.97 -10.19
CA ILE A 288 17.02 19.20 -10.62
C ILE A 288 17.05 20.53 -11.38
N HIS A 289 17.47 21.60 -10.72
CA HIS A 289 18.00 22.75 -11.43
C HIS A 289 19.44 22.43 -11.77
N GLY A 290 19.74 22.23 -13.06
CA GLY A 290 21.11 22.15 -13.52
C GLY A 290 21.88 23.36 -13.00
N GLY A 291 22.87 23.10 -12.15
CA GLY A 291 23.80 24.13 -11.70
C GLY A 291 24.49 24.71 -12.92
N GLN A 292 24.10 25.92 -13.33
CA GLN A 292 25.04 26.78 -14.02
C GLN A 292 26.03 27.24 -12.95
N GLU A 293 27.20 26.60 -12.91
CA GLU A 293 28.41 27.28 -12.47
C GLU A 293 28.52 28.57 -13.30
N GLN A 294 28.15 29.69 -12.69
CA GLN A 294 28.70 30.97 -13.09
C GLN A 294 30.16 30.93 -12.69
N ASP A 295 30.99 30.52 -13.64
CA ASP A 295 32.43 30.72 -13.58
C ASP A 295 32.66 32.23 -13.69
N GLY A 296 32.71 32.87 -12.53
CA GLY A 296 33.13 34.27 -12.38
C GLY A 296 34.61 34.34 -12.72
N SER A 297 34.93 34.82 -13.91
CA SER A 297 36.27 35.22 -14.30
C SER A 297 36.52 36.64 -13.78
N ASP A 298 37.40 36.76 -12.79
CA ASP A 298 38.32 37.90 -12.69
C ASP A 298 39.56 37.62 -13.56
#